data_AF-A0A7C6X580-F1
#
_entry.id   AF-A0A7C6X580-F1
#
_cell.length_a   1.000
_cell.length_b   1.000
_cell.length_c   1.000
_cell.angle_alpha   90.00
_cell.angle_beta   90.00
_cell.angle_gamma   90.00
#
_symmetry.space_group_name_H-M   'P 1'
#
loop_
_entity.id
_entity.type
_entity.pdbx_description
1 polymer ?
#
loop_
_entity_poly.entity_id
_entity_poly.type
_entity_poly.pdbx_seq_one_letter_code
_entity_poly.pdbx_strand_id
1 'polypeptide(L)' 'FQLRRVVDGVTLLRAKTTFVCIELSSGRPKRMPSEFVDGYGAVMLPENA' A
#
# COMPACT_ATOMS: atom_id res chain seq x y z
N PHE A 1 -0.16 3.99 -5.85
CA PHE A 1 0.96 4.94 -5.90
C PHE A 1 1.27 5.33 -7.35
N GLN A 2 2.10 6.35 -7.55
CA GLN A 2 2.57 6.76 -8.88
C GLN A 2 4.10 6.76 -8.90
N LEU A 3 4.70 6.28 -9.98
CA LEU A 3 6.13 6.47 -10.25
C LEU A 3 6.27 7.70 -11.14
N ARG A 4 7.00 8.71 -10.67
CA ARG A 4 7.26 9.95 -11.41
C ARG A 4 8.75 10.09 -11.66
N ARG A 5 9.11 10.45 -12.89
CA ARG A 5 10.48 10.84 -13.20
C ARG A 5 10.75 12.21 -12.56
N VAL A 6 11.90 12.35 -11.89
CA VAL A 6 12.20 13.54 -11.07
C VAL A 6 12.42 14.80 -11.92
N VAL A 7 13.12 14.68 -13.06
CA VAL A 7 13.55 15.84 -13.85
C VAL A 7 12.40 16.63 -14.49
N ASP A 8 11.34 15.95 -14.92
CA ASP A 8 10.22 16.53 -15.69
C ASP A 8 8.86 16.27 -15.03
N GLY A 9 8.82 15.51 -13.93
CA GLY A 9 7.60 15.19 -13.20
C GLY A 9 6.65 14.27 -13.95
N VAL A 10 7.03 13.72 -15.11
CA VAL A 10 6.18 12.86 -15.93
C VAL A 10 5.81 11.61 -15.14
N THR A 11 4.52 11.28 -15.13
CA THR A 11 4.04 10.02 -14.52
C THR A 11 4.36 8.88 -15.48
N LEU A 12 5.24 7.99 -15.04
CA LEU A 12 5.64 6.81 -15.81
C LEU A 12 4.70 5.62 -15.58
N LEU A 13 4.15 5.52 -14.37
CA LEU A 13 3.30 4.41 -13.94
C LEU A 13 2.26 4.89 -12.94
N ARG A 14 1.04 4.35 -13.05
CA ARG A 14 0.05 4.34 -11.96
C ARG A 14 -0.22 2.90 -11.57
N ALA A 15 -0.14 2.60 -10.28
CA ALA A 15 -0.36 1.26 -9.76
C ALA A 15 -1.19 1.30 -8.48
N LYS A 16 -1.92 0.21 -8.23
CA LYS A 16 -2.64 -0.08 -6.98
C LYS A 16 -1.90 -1.20 -6.26
N THR A 17 -1.90 -1.16 -4.93
CA THR A 17 -1.27 -2.18 -4.10
C THR A 17 -2.27 -2.62 -3.05
N THR A 18 -2.44 -3.93 -2.92
CA THR A 18 -3.21 -4.55 -1.85
C THR A 18 -2.22 -5.11 -0.83
N PHE A 19 -2.35 -4.69 0.42
CA PHE A 19 -1.51 -5.16 1.52
C PHE A 19 -2.25 -6.17 2.38
N VAL A 20 -1.55 -7.21 2.81
CA VAL A 20 -2.02 -8.16 3.82
C VAL A 20 -0.93 -8.36 4.85
N CYS A 21 -1.31 -8.62 6.09
CA CYS A 21 -0.37 -8.96 7.15
C CYS A 21 -0.45 -10.45 7.44
N ILE A 22 0.71 -11.10 7.60
CA ILE A 22 0.82 -12.52 7.90
C ILE A 22 1.74 -12.73 9.10
N GLU A 23 1.53 -13.83 9.80
CA GLU A 23 2.52 -14.35 10.75
C GLU A 23 3.60 -15.13 9.98
N LEU A 24 4.87 -14.71 10.11
CA LEU A 24 5.97 -15.28 9.31
C LEU A 24 6.22 -16.78 9.56
N SER A 25 6.01 -17.25 10.80
CA SER A 25 6.24 -18.65 11.17
C SER A 25 5.19 -19.60 10.59
N SER A 26 3.94 -19.16 10.46
CA SER A 26 2.83 -20.01 10.00
C SER A 26 2.32 -19.66 8.59
N GLY A 27 2.72 -18.50 8.05
CA GLY A 27 2.19 -17.94 6.82
C GLY A 27 0.71 -17.52 6.89
N ARG A 28 0.08 -17.63 8.06
CA ARG A 28 -1.36 -17.36 8.21
C ARG A 28 -1.66 -15.87 8.29
N PRO A 29 -2.86 -15.44 7.85
CA PRO A 29 -3.30 -14.06 8.04
C PRO A 29 -3.22 -13.64 9.50
N LYS A 30 -2.71 -12.43 9.73
CA LYS A 30 -2.63 -11.80 11.04
C LYS A 30 -3.26 -10.42 10.98
N ARG A 31 -3.79 -9.94 12.11
CA ARG A 31 -4.30 -8.57 12.21
C ARG A 31 -3.20 -7.57 11.84
N MET A 32 -3.54 -6.61 11.00
CA MET A 32 -2.66 -5.52 10.62
C MET A 32 -2.27 -4.68 11.86
N PRO A 33 -0.98 -4.38 12.07
CA PRO A 33 -0.53 -3.54 13.19
C PRO A 33 -1.13 -2.13 13.11
N SER A 34 -1.36 -1.50 14.27
CA SER A 34 -1.88 -0.13 14.35
C SER A 34 -1.00 0.86 13.59
N GLU A 35 0.33 0.74 13.71
CA GLU A 35 1.30 1.63 13.05
C GLU A 35 1.16 1.58 11.52
N PHE A 36 0.78 0.43 10.96
CA PHE A 36 0.53 0.31 9.53
C PHE A 36 -0.75 1.03 9.12
N VAL A 37 -1.82 0.88 9.93
CA VAL A 37 -3.09 1.57 9.70
C VAL A 37 -2.92 3.08 9.83
N ASP A 38 -2.17 3.54 10.83
CA ASP A 38 -1.90 4.96 11.07
C ASP A 38 -1.11 5.58 9.92
N GLY A 39 -0.12 4.86 9.37
CA GLY A 39 0.72 5.34 8.27
C GLY A 39 0.05 5.28 6.89
N TYR A 40 -0.64 4.19 6.56
CA TYR A 40 -1.16 3.93 5.21
C TYR A 40 -2.67 4.11 5.09
N GLY A 41 -3.43 4.07 6.18
CA GLY A 41 -4.89 4.14 6.17
C GLY A 41 -5.41 5.43 5.54
N ALA A 42 -4.74 6.57 5.77
CA ALA A 42 -5.13 7.86 5.20
C ALA A 42 -5.05 7.93 3.66
N VAL A 43 -4.27 7.03 3.03
CA VAL A 43 -4.05 7.01 1.57
C VAL A 43 -4.64 5.76 0.91
N MET A 44 -5.44 4.98 1.64
CA MET A 44 -6.15 3.83 1.07
C MET A 44 -7.19 4.29 0.04
N LEU A 45 -7.23 3.58 -1.08
CA LEU A 45 -8.28 3.76 -2.07
C LEU A 45 -9.57 3.09 -1.58
N PRO A 46 -10.76 3.64 -1.89
CA PRO A 46 -12.00 2.95 -1.60
C PRO A 46 -12.05 1.61 -2.33
N GLU A 47 -12.77 0.64 -1.76
CA GLU A 47 -12.73 -0.78 -2.13
C GLU A 47 -13.15 -1.07 -3.59
N ASN A 48 -13.67 -0.08 -4.33
CA ASN A 48 -14.05 -0.17 -5.75
C ASN A 48 -13.59 1.03 -6.61
N ALA A 49 -12.47 1.67 -6.25
CA ALA A 49 -11.82 2.69 -7.08
C ALA A 49 -11.17 2.11 -8.34
#